data_AF-A0A7Y5K2T1-F1
#
_entry.id   AF-A0A7Y5K2T1-F1
#
_cell.length_a   1.000
_cell.length_b   1.000
_cell.length_c   1.000
_cell.angle_alpha   90.00
_cell.angle_beta   90.00
_cell.angle_gamma   90.00
#
_symmetry.space_group_name_H-M   'P 1'
#
loop_
_entity.id
_entity.type
_entity.pdbx_description
1 polymer ?
#
loop_
_entity_poly.entity_id
_entity_poly.type
_entity_poly.pdbx_seq_one_letter_code
_entity_poly.pdbx_strand_id
1 'polypeptide(L)'
;MKKAILIIDHGSRRAEANEMLDCVAQLVQAMAGDAAIVRHAHMELAEPSIDAGFAACVAAGATEVVAFPYMLSPGKHSTADIPRLVSEAAEAHPQVRWSVTPAFGVHEKLAELILLRAGVESRSVGANRCWHPSEVPGTCGDACRCVSGAGTVGTGGAEGGILRSAERGAGRDL
;
A
#
# COMPACT_ATOMS: atom_id res chain seq x y z
N MET A 1 -10.90 -16.91 -2.23
CA MET A 1 -10.42 -15.64 -2.82
C MET A 1 -8.91 -15.69 -2.84
N LYS A 2 -8.26 -15.39 -3.97
CA LYS A 2 -6.80 -15.53 -4.12
C LYS A 2 -6.16 -14.15 -3.99
N LYS A 3 -5.27 -13.98 -3.01
CA LYS A 3 -4.61 -12.72 -2.69
C LYS A 3 -3.23 -12.68 -3.35
N ALA A 4 -2.86 -11.53 -3.89
CA ALA A 4 -1.51 -11.25 -4.34
C ALA A 4 -0.85 -10.14 -3.52
N ILE A 5 0.47 -10.25 -3.35
CA ILE A 5 1.34 -9.20 -2.81
C ILE A 5 2.23 -8.74 -3.97
N LEU A 6 2.13 -7.46 -4.32
CA LEU A 6 3.00 -6.82 -5.31
C LEU A 6 4.02 -5.96 -4.56
N ILE A 7 5.27 -6.43 -4.48
CA ILE A 7 6.36 -5.74 -3.79
C ILE A 7 6.97 -4.71 -4.74
N ILE A 8 7.01 -3.44 -4.34
CA ILE A 8 7.36 -2.32 -5.24
C ILE A 8 8.52 -1.53 -4.65
N ASP A 9 9.60 -1.37 -5.41
CA ASP A 9 10.66 -0.40 -5.11
C ASP A 9 10.76 0.68 -6.20
N HIS A 10 11.81 1.51 -6.14
CA HIS A 10 12.06 2.54 -7.14
C HIS A 10 12.53 2.00 -8.50
N GLY A 11 13.14 0.83 -8.50
CA GLY A 11 14.11 0.42 -9.50
C GLY A 11 15.45 1.13 -9.32
N SER A 12 16.48 0.53 -9.93
CA SER A 12 17.84 1.04 -9.92
C SER A 12 18.45 0.87 -11.30
N ARG A 13 19.38 1.78 -11.64
CA ARG A 13 20.24 1.61 -12.82
C ARG A 13 21.27 0.48 -12.66
N ARG A 14 21.47 0.01 -11.43
CA ARG A 14 22.35 -1.12 -11.10
C ARG A 14 21.52 -2.40 -11.07
N ALA A 15 21.82 -3.35 -11.96
CA ALA A 15 21.07 -4.59 -12.09
C ALA A 15 21.02 -5.40 -10.79
N GLU A 16 22.12 -5.42 -10.03
CA GLU A 16 22.25 -6.19 -8.79
C GLU A 16 21.28 -5.70 -7.70
N ALA A 17 20.90 -4.42 -7.73
CA ALA A 17 19.91 -3.88 -6.82
C ALA A 17 18.49 -4.33 -7.17
N ASN A 18 18.18 -4.48 -8.46
CA ASN A 18 16.88 -4.97 -8.93
C ASN A 18 16.75 -6.48 -8.66
N GLU A 19 17.82 -7.24 -8.87
CA GLU A 19 17.90 -8.68 -8.55
C GLU A 19 17.64 -8.95 -7.06
N MET A 20 18.05 -8.05 -6.17
CA MET A 20 17.77 -8.17 -4.74
C MET A 20 16.26 -8.14 -4.45
N LEU A 21 15.49 -7.28 -5.15
CA LEU A 21 14.03 -7.24 -4.98
C LEU A 21 13.37 -8.54 -5.45
N ASP A 22 13.84 -9.10 -6.56
CA ASP A 22 13.37 -10.41 -7.03
C ASP A 22 13.67 -11.51 -6.00
N CYS A 23 14.89 -11.55 -5.45
CA CYS A 23 15.24 -12.48 -4.37
C CYS A 23 14.31 -12.34 -3.15
N VAL A 24 13.96 -11.11 -2.76
CA VAL A 24 13.01 -10.86 -1.68
C VAL A 24 11.63 -11.40 -2.05
N ALA A 25 11.12 -11.12 -3.24
CA ALA A 25 9.81 -11.61 -3.69
C ALA A 25 9.75 -13.14 -3.73
N GLN A 26 10.81 -13.81 -4.18
CA GLN A 26 10.92 -15.26 -4.17
C GLN A 26 10.96 -15.82 -2.75
N LEU A 27 11.71 -15.19 -1.84
CA LEU A 27 11.74 -15.58 -0.43
C LEU A 27 10.35 -15.45 0.21
N VAL A 28 9.66 -14.33 -0.01
CA VAL A 28 8.30 -14.11 0.49
C VAL A 28 7.33 -15.12 -0.13
N GLN A 29 7.44 -15.43 -1.42
CA GLN A 29 6.64 -16.47 -2.08
C GLN A 29 6.85 -17.84 -1.42
N ALA A 30 8.11 -18.21 -1.17
CA ALA A 30 8.45 -19.49 -0.54
C ALA A 30 7.90 -19.58 0.88
N MET A 31 7.95 -18.49 1.64
CA MET A 31 7.40 -18.41 3.00
C MET A 31 5.86 -18.42 3.01
N ALA A 32 5.22 -17.76 2.04
CA ALA A 32 3.77 -17.67 1.94
C ALA A 32 3.14 -18.98 1.40
N GLY A 33 3.87 -19.75 0.61
CA GLY A 33 3.35 -20.93 -0.08
C GLY A 33 2.12 -20.56 -0.94
N ASP A 34 1.11 -21.43 -0.95
CA ASP A 34 -0.12 -21.23 -1.71
C ASP A 34 -1.07 -20.18 -1.09
N ALA A 35 -0.75 -19.63 0.08
CA ALA A 35 -1.60 -18.65 0.75
C ALA A 35 -1.64 -17.30 0.01
N ALA A 36 -0.60 -16.98 -0.77
CA ALA A 36 -0.53 -15.76 -1.56
C ALA A 36 0.29 -15.93 -2.84
N ILE A 37 -0.08 -15.18 -3.87
CA ILE A 37 0.76 -14.94 -5.05
C ILE A 37 1.71 -13.78 -4.71
N VAL A 38 2.99 -13.89 -5.00
CA VAL A 38 3.94 -12.80 -4.78
C VAL A 38 4.60 -12.42 -6.10
N ARG A 39 4.61 -11.13 -6.40
CA ARG A 39 5.30 -10.53 -7.56
C ARG A 39 6.08 -9.30 -7.10
N HIS A 40 7.04 -8.88 -7.90
CA HIS A 40 7.73 -7.61 -7.72
C HIS A 40 7.46 -6.68 -8.89
N ALA A 41 7.69 -5.38 -8.68
CA ALA A 41 7.71 -4.35 -9.70
C ALA A 41 8.60 -3.18 -9.29
N HIS A 42 8.98 -2.37 -10.26
CA HIS A 42 9.76 -1.16 -10.09
C HIS A 42 8.96 0.05 -10.58
N MET A 43 9.16 1.19 -9.92
CA MET A 43 8.42 2.42 -10.27
C MET A 43 8.84 3.02 -11.62
N GLU A 44 10.13 3.11 -11.91
CA GLU A 44 10.60 3.91 -13.06
C GLU A 44 11.88 3.38 -13.72
N LEU A 45 12.83 2.85 -12.94
CA LEU A 45 14.21 2.67 -13.43
C LEU A 45 14.53 1.25 -13.92
N ALA A 46 13.59 0.32 -13.80
CA ALA A 46 13.78 -1.08 -14.14
C ALA A 46 12.45 -1.75 -14.51
N GLU A 47 12.54 -2.93 -15.10
CA GLU A 47 11.39 -3.80 -15.38
C GLU A 47 11.39 -4.98 -14.40
N PRO A 48 10.21 -5.52 -14.02
CA PRO A 48 8.88 -5.17 -14.52
C PRO A 48 8.33 -3.86 -13.92
N SER A 49 7.60 -3.08 -14.72
CA SER A 49 6.84 -1.92 -14.26
C SER A 49 5.68 -2.30 -13.31
N ILE A 50 5.11 -1.34 -12.58
CA ILE A 50 3.95 -1.57 -11.69
C ILE A 50 2.75 -2.13 -12.47
N ASP A 51 2.49 -1.61 -13.66
CA ASP A 51 1.41 -2.11 -14.53
C ASP A 51 1.62 -3.58 -14.92
N ALA A 52 2.83 -3.92 -15.39
CA ALA A 52 3.19 -5.29 -15.74
C ALA A 52 3.13 -6.24 -14.53
N GLY A 53 3.62 -5.80 -13.38
CA GLY A 53 3.57 -6.58 -12.14
C GLY A 53 2.14 -6.80 -11.63
N PHE A 54 1.27 -5.78 -11.73
CA PHE A 54 -0.15 -5.89 -11.39
C PHE A 54 -0.85 -6.88 -12.32
N ALA A 55 -0.69 -6.72 -13.64
CA ALA A 55 -1.24 -7.63 -14.64
C ALA A 55 -0.78 -9.08 -14.41
N ALA A 56 0.49 -9.29 -14.05
CA ALA A 56 1.03 -10.61 -13.71
C ALA A 56 0.37 -11.23 -12.47
N CYS A 57 -0.02 -10.42 -11.48
CA CYS A 57 -0.81 -10.90 -10.33
C CYS A 57 -2.20 -11.36 -10.78
N VAL A 58 -2.88 -10.55 -11.60
CA VAL A 58 -4.22 -10.86 -12.12
C VAL A 58 -4.19 -12.12 -13.00
N ALA A 59 -3.22 -12.24 -13.89
CA ALA A 59 -3.02 -13.41 -14.74
C ALA A 59 -2.78 -14.71 -13.94
N ALA A 60 -2.17 -14.60 -12.75
CA ALA A 60 -2.01 -15.72 -11.82
C ALA A 60 -3.28 -16.07 -11.03
N GLY A 61 -4.40 -15.38 -11.30
CA GLY A 61 -5.72 -15.62 -10.72
C GLY A 61 -6.01 -14.81 -9.46
N ALA A 62 -5.27 -13.72 -9.20
CA ALA A 62 -5.54 -12.86 -8.05
C ALA A 62 -6.89 -12.13 -8.21
N THR A 63 -7.68 -12.16 -7.13
CA THR A 63 -8.93 -11.37 -6.99
C THR A 63 -8.72 -10.13 -6.11
N GLU A 64 -7.55 -10.05 -5.47
CA GLU A 64 -7.14 -8.94 -4.61
C GLU A 64 -5.62 -8.75 -4.72
N VAL A 65 -5.15 -7.53 -4.96
CA VAL A 65 -3.74 -7.15 -5.03
C VAL A 65 -3.40 -6.19 -3.90
N VAL A 66 -2.47 -6.57 -3.04
CA VAL A 66 -1.91 -5.71 -1.99
C VAL A 66 -0.55 -5.22 -2.47
N ALA A 67 -0.47 -3.95 -2.84
CA ALA A 67 0.78 -3.31 -3.22
C ALA A 67 1.55 -2.91 -1.96
N PHE A 68 2.79 -3.39 -1.86
CA PHE A 68 3.67 -3.19 -0.72
C PHE A 68 4.90 -2.35 -1.14
N PRO A 69 5.02 -1.09 -0.70
CA PRO A 69 6.22 -0.29 -0.90
C PRO A 69 7.41 -0.87 -0.12
N TYR A 70 8.40 -1.41 -0.83
CA TYR A 70 9.67 -1.91 -0.28
C TYR A 70 10.62 -0.75 0.05
N MET A 71 10.21 0.10 0.99
CA MET A 71 10.94 1.28 1.45
C MET A 71 11.06 1.25 2.97
N LEU A 72 12.23 1.62 3.51
CA LEU A 72 12.44 1.63 4.97
C LEU A 72 11.66 2.75 5.67
N SER A 73 11.47 3.88 5.00
CA SER A 73 10.80 5.05 5.60
C SER A 73 9.74 5.60 4.66
N PRO A 74 8.63 6.15 5.20
CA PRO A 74 7.65 6.83 4.38
C PRO A 74 8.25 8.10 3.77
N GLY A 75 8.10 8.25 2.47
CA GLY A 75 8.43 9.44 1.70
C GLY A 75 7.41 9.67 0.58
N LYS A 76 7.53 10.80 -0.14
CA LYS A 76 6.62 11.21 -1.22
C LYS A 76 6.29 10.05 -2.18
N HIS A 77 7.29 9.26 -2.51
CA HIS A 77 7.15 8.13 -3.42
C HIS A 77 6.25 7.01 -2.89
N SER A 78 6.42 6.63 -1.63
CA SER A 78 5.57 5.61 -0.99
C SER A 78 4.16 6.10 -0.68
N THR A 79 3.96 7.41 -0.47
CA THR A 79 2.69 7.97 0.01
C THR A 79 1.83 8.61 -1.09
N ALA A 80 2.40 8.93 -2.26
CA ALA A 80 1.67 9.53 -3.37
C ALA A 80 1.91 8.80 -4.70
N ASP A 81 3.16 8.53 -5.07
CA ASP A 81 3.47 8.03 -6.41
C ASP A 81 3.07 6.56 -6.61
N ILE A 82 3.40 5.67 -5.66
CA ILE A 82 2.99 4.26 -5.72
C ILE A 82 1.46 4.11 -5.70
N PRO A 83 0.71 4.75 -4.78
CA PRO A 83 -0.75 4.73 -4.81
C PRO A 83 -1.35 5.15 -6.16
N ARG A 84 -0.82 6.22 -6.76
CA ARG A 84 -1.27 6.68 -8.08
C ARG A 84 -1.00 5.64 -9.17
N LEU A 85 0.22 5.13 -9.28
CA LEU A 85 0.61 4.15 -10.30
C LEU A 85 -0.15 2.83 -10.17
N VAL A 86 -0.42 2.38 -8.93
CA VAL A 86 -1.24 1.18 -8.68
C VAL A 86 -2.69 1.43 -9.06
N SER A 87 -3.23 2.61 -8.78
CA SER A 87 -4.59 2.99 -9.20
C SER A 87 -4.73 2.95 -10.73
N GLU A 88 -3.77 3.53 -11.44
CA GLU A 88 -3.72 3.54 -12.91
C GLU A 88 -3.67 2.12 -13.49
N ALA A 89 -2.79 1.26 -12.96
CA ALA A 89 -2.70 -0.15 -13.37
C ALA A 89 -4.02 -0.92 -13.11
N ALA A 90 -4.73 -0.59 -12.03
CA ALA A 90 -5.98 -1.24 -11.68
C ALA A 90 -7.16 -0.85 -12.60
N GLU A 91 -7.09 0.25 -13.35
CA GLU A 91 -8.15 0.67 -14.28
C GLU A 91 -8.42 -0.39 -15.37
N ALA A 92 -7.38 -1.14 -15.77
CA ALA A 92 -7.50 -2.25 -16.72
C ALA A 92 -8.12 -3.53 -16.10
N HIS A 93 -8.31 -3.56 -14.78
CA HIS A 93 -8.73 -4.74 -14.03
C HIS A 93 -9.84 -4.42 -13.00
N PRO A 94 -11.00 -3.89 -13.44
CA PRO A 94 -12.06 -3.38 -12.54
C PRO A 94 -12.67 -4.43 -11.60
N GLN A 95 -12.51 -5.72 -11.91
CA GLN A 95 -12.95 -6.84 -11.07
C GLN A 95 -12.01 -7.18 -9.91
N VAL A 96 -10.81 -6.59 -9.87
CA VAL A 96 -9.77 -6.90 -8.88
C VAL A 96 -9.75 -5.81 -7.81
N ARG A 97 -9.89 -6.22 -6.55
CA ARG A 97 -9.71 -5.28 -5.43
C ARG A 97 -8.24 -4.96 -5.26
N TRP A 98 -7.92 -3.75 -4.85
CA TRP A 98 -6.54 -3.39 -4.55
C TRP A 98 -6.43 -2.47 -3.35
N SER A 99 -5.25 -2.46 -2.75
CA SER A 99 -4.88 -1.54 -1.68
C SER A 99 -3.37 -1.34 -1.67
N VAL A 100 -2.93 -0.22 -1.10
CA VAL A 100 -1.51 0.04 -0.85
C VAL A 100 -1.26 0.06 0.65
N THR A 101 -0.24 -0.67 1.09
CA THR A 101 0.19 -0.65 2.49
C THR A 101 1.08 0.55 2.77
N PRO A 102 1.26 0.93 4.05
CA PRO A 102 2.43 1.71 4.42
C PRO A 102 3.74 1.01 4.02
N ALA A 103 4.80 1.80 3.86
CA ALA A 103 6.17 1.32 3.85
C ALA A 103 6.54 0.67 5.20
N PHE A 104 7.73 0.08 5.31
CA PHE A 104 8.18 -0.61 6.52
C PHE A 104 8.08 0.22 7.80
N GLY A 105 8.64 1.43 7.80
CA GLY A 105 8.63 2.31 8.96
C GLY A 105 9.34 1.72 10.18
N VAL A 106 8.92 2.14 11.38
CA VAL A 106 9.43 1.61 12.64
C VAL A 106 8.69 0.32 12.97
N HIS A 107 9.42 -0.79 13.08
CA HIS A 107 8.84 -2.09 13.39
C HIS A 107 9.82 -2.95 14.19
N GLU A 108 9.36 -3.61 15.25
CA GLU A 108 10.19 -4.45 16.12
C GLU A 108 10.96 -5.52 15.33
N LYS A 109 10.33 -6.15 14.33
CA LYS A 109 11.01 -7.12 13.43
C LYS A 109 12.20 -6.55 12.65
N LEU A 110 12.17 -5.27 12.28
CA LEU A 110 13.32 -4.64 11.63
C LEU A 110 14.43 -4.35 12.64
N ALA A 111 14.06 -3.95 13.86
CA ALA A 111 15.01 -3.79 14.96
C ALA A 111 15.67 -5.13 15.34
N GLU A 112 14.88 -6.22 15.44
CA GLU A 112 15.38 -7.58 15.64
C GLU A 112 16.39 -7.97 14.54
N LEU A 113 16.09 -7.68 13.27
CA LEU A 113 16.99 -7.95 12.16
C LEU A 113 18.29 -7.15 12.25
N ILE A 114 18.24 -5.87 12.67
CA ILE A 114 19.43 -5.04 12.91
C ILE A 114 20.28 -5.65 14.02
N LEU A 115 19.68 -6.00 15.16
CA LEU A 115 20.39 -6.59 16.30
C LEU A 115 21.02 -7.95 15.91
N LEU A 116 20.28 -8.79 15.19
CA LEU A 116 20.78 -10.05 14.66
C LEU A 116 22.03 -9.84 13.78
N ARG A 117 21.98 -8.86 12.87
CA ARG A 117 23.12 -8.52 12.00
C ARG A 117 24.30 -7.89 12.76
N ALA A 118 24.03 -7.20 13.85
CA ALA A 118 25.05 -6.62 14.73
C ALA A 118 25.64 -7.62 15.75
N GLY A 119 25.12 -8.85 15.82
CA GLY A 119 25.55 -9.84 16.81
C GLY A 119 25.12 -9.52 18.24
N VAL A 120 24.04 -8.75 18.40
CA VAL A 120 23.47 -8.37 19.70
C VAL A 120 22.19 -9.15 19.94
N GLU A 121 22.03 -9.73 21.13
CA GLU A 121 20.80 -10.43 21.49
C GLU A 121 19.61 -9.47 21.54
N SER A 122 18.55 -9.82 20.81
CA SER A 122 17.29 -9.08 20.85
C SER A 122 16.50 -9.41 22.10
N ARG A 123 15.93 -8.38 22.73
CA ARG A 123 14.86 -8.52 23.73
C ARG A 123 13.61 -7.90 23.15
N SER A 124 12.48 -8.58 23.28
CA SER A 124 11.21 -7.99 22.86
C SER A 124 10.86 -6.84 23.80
N VAL A 125 10.48 -5.71 23.21
CA VAL A 125 10.03 -4.50 23.89
C VAL A 125 8.58 -4.13 23.50
N GLY A 126 7.92 -4.96 22.67
CA GLY A 126 6.54 -4.74 22.23
C GLY A 126 6.38 -3.51 21.33
N ALA A 127 7.44 -3.16 20.59
CA ALA A 127 7.51 -1.95 19.77
C ALA A 127 6.87 -2.15 18.39
N ASN A 128 5.54 -2.31 18.37
CA ASN A 128 4.75 -2.40 17.12
C ASN A 128 4.19 -1.04 16.68
N ARG A 129 4.89 0.06 16.97
CA ARG A 129 4.40 1.42 16.67
C ARG A 129 4.67 1.78 15.22
N CYS A 130 3.61 2.01 14.45
CA CYS A 130 3.70 2.75 13.19
C CYS A 130 4.29 4.14 13.45
N TRP A 131 5.32 4.52 12.70
CA TRP A 131 5.90 5.85 12.78
C TRP A 131 4.96 6.87 12.11
N HIS A 132 4.55 7.89 12.85
CA HIS A 132 3.87 9.07 12.31
C HIS A 132 4.62 10.33 12.78
N PRO A 133 4.90 11.30 11.89
CA PRO A 133 5.69 12.49 12.23
C PRO A 133 5.03 13.43 13.25
N SER A 134 3.76 13.21 13.61
CA SER A 134 3.05 14.03 14.60
C SER A 134 3.13 13.52 16.05
N GLU A 135 3.94 12.51 16.35
CA GLU A 135 4.28 12.03 17.71
C GLU A 135 3.13 12.04 18.74
N VAL A 136 1.91 11.65 18.39
CA VAL A 136 0.83 11.55 19.38
C VAL A 136 0.97 10.22 20.12
N PRO A 137 1.28 10.19 21.43
CA PRO A 137 1.31 8.94 22.19
C PRO A 137 -0.13 8.45 22.32
N GLY A 138 -0.43 7.24 21.82
CA GLY A 138 -1.67 6.55 22.16
C GLY A 138 -2.66 6.26 21.03
N THR A 139 -2.34 6.56 19.77
CA THR A 139 -3.09 5.99 18.65
C THR A 139 -2.14 5.23 17.73
N CYS A 140 -2.23 3.89 17.78
CA CYS A 140 -2.08 3.12 16.55
C CYS A 140 -3.27 3.55 15.66
N GLY A 141 -3.16 4.71 15.03
CA GLY A 141 -4.24 5.32 14.27
C GLY A 141 -4.58 4.51 13.02
N ASP A 142 -5.68 4.90 12.37
CA ASP A 142 -6.25 4.28 11.17
C ASP A 142 -5.30 4.14 9.97
N ALA A 143 -4.07 4.65 10.06
CA ALA A 143 -2.98 4.44 9.10
C ALA A 143 -2.40 3.00 9.08
N CYS A 144 -2.74 2.16 10.08
CA CYS A 144 -2.48 0.71 10.03
C CYS A 144 -3.56 -0.04 9.23
N ARG A 145 -4.68 0.62 8.88
CA ARG A 145 -5.55 0.10 7.83
C ARG A 145 -4.87 0.45 6.51
N CYS A 146 -4.66 -0.56 5.69
CA CYS A 146 -4.47 -0.38 4.25
C CYS A 146 -5.40 0.75 3.80
N VAL A 147 -4.94 1.66 2.95
CA VAL A 147 -5.88 2.56 2.25
C VAL A 147 -6.69 1.65 1.34
N SER A 148 -7.73 1.04 1.90
CA SER A 148 -8.75 0.34 1.15
C SER A 148 -9.52 1.45 0.46
N GLY A 149 -9.14 1.72 -0.79
CA GLY A 149 -10.05 2.34 -1.74
C GLY A 149 -11.27 1.43 -1.85
N ALA A 150 -12.23 1.59 -0.94
CA ALA A 150 -13.57 1.15 -1.18
C ALA A 150 -14.05 1.98 -2.37
N GLY A 151 -14.04 1.37 -3.56
CA GLY A 151 -14.93 1.81 -4.61
C GLY A 151 -16.34 1.80 -4.05
N THR A 152 -16.85 2.98 -3.69
CA THR A 152 -18.29 3.22 -3.68
C THR A 152 -18.65 3.70 -5.08
N VAL A 153 -19.08 2.77 -5.92
CA VAL A 153 -20.01 3.06 -7.01
C VAL A 153 -21.23 2.16 -6.83
N GLY A 154 -22.37 2.76 -6.50
CA GLY A 154 -23.69 2.24 -6.85
C GLY A 154 -24.65 1.86 -5.72
N THR A 155 -25.55 2.79 -5.38
CA THR A 155 -27.02 2.57 -5.34
C THR A 155 -27.64 3.92 -5.76
N GLY A 156 -28.39 4.04 -6.86
CA GLY A 156 -29.73 3.48 -7.01
C GLY A 156 -30.74 4.43 -6.33
N GLY A 157 -31.67 5.00 -7.09
CA GLY A 157 -32.43 6.21 -6.75
C GLY A 157 -33.41 6.13 -5.57
N ALA A 158 -33.83 7.31 -5.13
CA ALA A 158 -35.17 7.57 -4.58
C ALA A 158 -35.44 9.09 -4.57
N GLU A 159 -36.64 9.42 -5.01
CA GLU A 159 -37.23 10.76 -5.10
C GLU A 159 -37.50 11.39 -3.72
N GLY A 160 -37.64 12.72 -3.71
CA GLY A 160 -38.61 13.43 -2.89
C GLY A 160 -38.34 13.60 -1.38
N GLY A 161 -38.16 14.84 -0.92
CA GLY A 161 -38.10 15.12 0.51
C GLY A 161 -37.90 16.59 0.86
N ILE A 162 -38.98 17.35 0.78
CA ILE A 162 -39.15 18.73 1.24
C ILE A 162 -38.62 18.92 2.66
N LEU A 163 -37.79 19.95 2.90
CA LEU A 163 -37.81 20.70 4.16
C LEU A 163 -37.65 22.19 3.89
N ARG A 164 -38.70 22.91 4.29
CA ARG A 164 -38.90 24.36 4.23
C ARG A 164 -38.17 25.08 5.37
N SER A 165 -37.68 26.28 5.03
CA SER A 165 -37.78 27.56 5.77
C SER A 165 -37.09 27.76 7.13
N ALA A 166 -36.17 28.73 7.16
CA ALA A 166 -36.15 29.90 8.06
C ALA A 166 -35.05 30.87 7.53
N GLU A 167 -35.38 31.88 6.72
CA GLU A 167 -35.77 33.26 7.10
C GLU A 167 -34.68 34.13 7.78
N ARG A 168 -34.52 35.34 7.19
CA ARG A 168 -33.89 36.60 7.66
C ARG A 168 -32.37 36.75 7.41
N GLY A 169 -31.87 37.78 6.72
CA GLY A 169 -32.50 38.96 6.12
C GLY A 169 -31.45 39.95 5.57
N ALA A 170 -31.91 40.86 4.68
CA ALA A 170 -31.31 42.12 4.19
C ALA A 170 -29.93 42.01 3.48
N GLY A 171 -29.75 42.36 2.20
CA GLY A 171 -30.14 43.59 1.49
C GLY A 171 -29.15 44.72 1.86
N ARG A 172 -28.50 45.47 0.97
CA ARG A 172 -28.58 45.73 -0.47
C ARG A 172 -27.25 46.33 -0.94
N ASP A 173 -26.99 46.18 -2.23
CA ASP A 173 -26.38 47.10 -3.19
C ASP A 173 -25.85 48.44 -2.64
N LEU A 174 -24.54 48.66 -2.79
CA LEU A 174 -23.91 49.67 -3.65
C LEU A 174 -22.46 49.24 -3.96
#